data_AF-A0A0F8UL99-F1
#
_entry.id   AF-A0A0F8UL99-F1
#
_cell.length_a   1.000
_cell.length_b   1.000
_cell.length_c   1.000
_cell.angle_alpha   90.00
_cell.angle_beta   90.00
_cell.angle_gamma   90.00
#
_symmetry.space_group_name_H-M   'P 1'
#
loop_
_entity.id
_entity.type
_entity.pdbx_description
1 polymer ?
#
loop_
_entity_poly.entity_id
_entity_poly.type
_entity_poly.pdbx_seq_one_letter_code
_entity_poly.pdbx_strand_id
1 'polypeptide(L)'
;MVKTSVLNDALNAINNAEKSGKRQVLIRPSSKVIIKFLSVMQKHGYIGEFEEVDDHRSGKIVIQLNGRLNKCGVINPRYPVQLGDLEQWAVQLLPSRQFGFVVLTTSAGIMTTRRLVASTLLASSSVSSTKKFPKMIYPTMPLDTIYLTRHGHRLNWTIDYQTGVYSSQFPTPTGNPADPTLTSHGVRQSHELAAHILSENIHPKPFRIYSSPFYRCIQTIQPTVEALKHSQASPSTSESKPVSLDPHAKYDIRVENGLGEWFGSTSFFEHPTPPTLSSLLAFPTFTPHLEKKTSANTSAPAAALYTSTRGETIAQLHDRAAATLALVIRDVDAEIARLEEESPPATSKAILICSHAAPLIAMGRVLTGDMPAESSEEDFRVFTAGLSTFRRRGSGQGAGDGDGDGDGDGDGDGD
;
A
#
# COMPACT_ATOMS: atom_id res chain seq x y z
N MET A 1 -32.91 -4.36 -30.64
CA MET A 1 -33.11 -4.34 -29.17
C MET A 1 -32.69 -2.98 -28.66
N VAL A 2 -33.58 -2.22 -28.01
CA VAL A 2 -33.24 -0.89 -27.47
C VAL A 2 -32.34 -1.09 -26.25
N LYS A 3 -31.11 -0.58 -26.29
CA LYS A 3 -30.18 -0.66 -25.15
C LYS A 3 -30.65 0.30 -24.06
N THR A 4 -31.06 -0.23 -22.91
CA THR A 4 -31.65 0.55 -21.80
C THR A 4 -30.60 1.43 -21.08
N SER A 5 -29.32 1.03 -21.06
CA SER A 5 -28.22 1.87 -20.55
C SER A 5 -26.90 1.55 -21.27
N VAL A 6 -26.59 2.34 -22.30
CA VAL A 6 -25.40 2.16 -23.15
C VAL A 6 -24.08 2.19 -22.35
N LEU A 7 -24.03 2.99 -21.27
CA LEU A 7 -22.86 3.05 -20.39
C LEU A 7 -22.73 1.81 -19.49
N ASN A 8 -23.85 1.26 -18.99
CA ASN A 8 -23.82 0.05 -18.17
C ASN A 8 -23.29 -1.15 -18.98
N ASP A 9 -23.78 -1.31 -20.22
CA ASP A 9 -23.31 -2.35 -21.13
C ASP A 9 -21.81 -2.22 -21.42
N ALA A 10 -21.34 -0.99 -21.63
CA ALA A 10 -19.92 -0.69 -21.85
C ALA A 10 -19.05 -1.08 -20.64
N LEU A 11 -19.45 -0.66 -19.42
CA LEU A 11 -18.70 -0.97 -18.20
C LEU A 11 -18.70 -2.47 -17.88
N ASN A 12 -19.81 -3.18 -18.13
CA ASN A 12 -19.86 -4.63 -17.97
C ASN A 12 -18.92 -5.35 -18.95
N ALA A 13 -18.85 -4.89 -20.20
CA ALA A 13 -17.91 -5.44 -21.18
C ALA A 13 -16.45 -5.25 -20.73
N ILE A 14 -16.11 -4.08 -20.17
CA ILE A 14 -14.78 -3.80 -19.61
C ILE A 14 -14.48 -4.74 -18.44
N ASN A 15 -15.38 -4.85 -17.46
CA ASN A 15 -15.21 -5.74 -16.31
C ASN A 15 -14.97 -7.19 -16.73
N ASN A 16 -15.75 -7.68 -17.69
CA ASN A 16 -15.64 -9.06 -18.17
C ASN A 16 -14.32 -9.29 -18.91
N ALA A 17 -13.88 -8.31 -19.70
CA ALA A 17 -12.61 -8.39 -20.41
C ALA A 17 -11.40 -8.35 -19.46
N GLU A 18 -11.42 -7.48 -18.44
CA GLU A 18 -10.40 -7.42 -17.38
C GLU A 18 -10.37 -8.71 -16.57
N LYS A 19 -11.52 -9.23 -16.12
CA LYS A 19 -11.60 -10.53 -15.43
C LYS A 19 -11.08 -11.69 -16.27
N SER A 20 -11.19 -11.59 -17.59
CA SER A 20 -10.67 -12.60 -18.52
C SER A 20 -9.20 -12.39 -18.89
N GLY A 21 -8.51 -11.39 -18.32
CA GLY A 21 -7.11 -11.07 -18.60
C GLY A 21 -6.86 -10.55 -20.03
N LYS A 22 -7.89 -10.05 -20.72
CA LYS A 22 -7.74 -9.56 -22.10
C LYS A 22 -7.02 -8.22 -22.12
N ARG A 23 -6.07 -8.06 -23.03
CA ARG A 23 -5.31 -6.79 -23.23
C ARG A 23 -6.14 -5.68 -23.87
N GLN A 24 -7.24 -6.02 -24.52
CA GLN A 24 -8.10 -5.06 -25.22
C GLN A 24 -9.57 -5.46 -25.17
N VAL A 25 -10.44 -4.45 -25.15
CA VAL A 25 -11.89 -4.63 -25.23
C VAL A 25 -12.49 -3.71 -26.28
N LEU A 26 -13.49 -4.22 -26.99
CA LEU A 26 -14.16 -3.54 -28.08
C LEU A 26 -15.61 -3.23 -27.69
N ILE A 27 -15.95 -1.94 -27.61
CA ILE A 27 -17.26 -1.47 -27.18
C ILE A 27 -18.06 -0.93 -28.36
N ARG A 28 -19.36 -1.24 -28.39
CA ARG A 28 -20.34 -0.73 -29.36
C ARG A 28 -21.69 -0.46 -28.69
N PRO A 29 -22.41 0.63 -29.03
CA PRO A 29 -22.04 1.72 -29.96
C PRO A 29 -21.05 2.72 -29.35
N SER A 30 -20.38 3.52 -30.19
CA SER A 30 -19.64 4.70 -29.73
C SER A 30 -20.62 5.77 -29.24
N SER A 31 -20.39 6.32 -28.05
CA SER A 31 -21.22 7.37 -27.47
C SER A 31 -20.35 8.45 -26.83
N LYS A 32 -20.71 9.71 -27.03
CA LYS A 32 -20.02 10.87 -26.40
C LYS A 32 -19.94 10.75 -24.88
N VAL A 33 -20.92 10.12 -24.24
CA VAL A 33 -20.91 9.88 -22.79
C VAL A 33 -19.83 8.85 -22.42
N ILE A 34 -19.72 7.77 -23.19
CA ILE A 34 -18.70 6.74 -22.98
C ILE A 34 -17.31 7.34 -23.20
N ILE A 35 -17.10 8.07 -24.30
CA ILE A 35 -15.80 8.70 -24.60
C ILE A 35 -15.37 9.64 -23.46
N LYS A 36 -16.27 10.53 -23.01
CA LYS A 36 -15.97 11.44 -21.88
C LYS A 36 -15.68 10.68 -20.59
N PHE A 37 -16.39 9.59 -20.32
CA PHE A 37 -16.15 8.75 -19.15
C PHE A 37 -14.81 8.02 -19.25
N LEU A 38 -14.48 7.44 -20.40
CA LEU A 38 -13.21 6.79 -20.67
C LEU A 38 -12.04 7.78 -20.57
N SER A 39 -12.19 9.02 -21.02
CA SER A 39 -11.19 10.06 -20.79
C SER A 39 -10.94 10.33 -19.29
N VAL A 40 -11.96 10.20 -18.44
CA VAL A 40 -11.78 10.31 -16.98
C VAL A 40 -11.07 9.08 -16.43
N MET A 41 -11.44 7.87 -16.88
CA MET A 41 -10.76 6.62 -16.48
C MET A 41 -9.29 6.61 -16.89
N GLN A 42 -8.99 7.06 -18.11
CA GLN A 42 -7.63 7.18 -18.63
C GLN A 42 -6.81 8.20 -17.82
N LYS A 43 -7.38 9.37 -17.52
CA LYS A 43 -6.73 10.38 -16.66
C LYS A 43 -6.38 9.87 -15.28
N HIS A 44 -7.17 8.95 -14.75
CA HIS A 44 -6.92 8.31 -13.46
C HIS A 44 -6.12 6.99 -13.56
N GLY A 45 -5.70 6.59 -14.77
CA GLY A 45 -4.83 5.44 -15.00
C GLY A 45 -5.50 4.07 -14.85
N TYR A 46 -6.84 4.00 -14.93
CA TYR A 46 -7.58 2.72 -14.87
C TYR A 46 -7.64 1.97 -16.20
N ILE A 47 -7.42 2.67 -17.31
CA ILE A 47 -7.34 2.11 -18.65
C ILE A 47 -6.14 2.74 -19.36
N GLY A 48 -5.63 2.06 -20.39
CA GLY A 48 -4.60 2.58 -21.28
C GLY A 48 -5.17 3.56 -22.30
N GLU A 49 -4.58 3.57 -23.50
CA GLU A 49 -5.10 4.35 -24.62
C GLU A 49 -6.40 3.74 -25.16
N PHE A 50 -7.27 4.59 -25.66
CA PHE A 50 -8.49 4.16 -26.33
C PHE A 50 -8.68 4.96 -27.62
N GLU A 51 -9.16 4.28 -28.65
CA GLU A 51 -9.36 4.83 -29.99
C GLU A 51 -10.80 4.68 -30.42
N GLU A 52 -11.35 5.72 -31.03
CA GLU A 52 -12.64 5.68 -31.70
C GLU A 52 -12.43 5.34 -33.18
N VAL A 53 -12.96 4.20 -33.60
CA VAL A 53 -12.92 3.73 -34.98
C VAL A 53 -14.31 3.94 -35.59
N ASP A 54 -14.39 4.80 -36.60
CA ASP A 54 -15.63 5.05 -37.32
C ASP A 54 -15.91 3.92 -38.33
N ASP A 55 -16.98 3.18 -38.11
CA ASP A 55 -17.43 2.09 -38.98
C ASP A 55 -18.58 2.50 -39.92
N HIS A 56 -18.85 3.81 -40.05
CA HIS A 56 -19.97 4.39 -40.81
C HIS A 56 -21.34 3.84 -40.41
N ARG A 57 -21.44 3.18 -39.24
CA ARG A 57 -22.67 2.64 -38.68
C ARG A 57 -22.94 3.22 -37.29
N SER A 58 -22.25 2.70 -36.29
CA SER A 58 -22.53 3.01 -34.88
C SER A 58 -21.28 3.38 -34.08
N GLY A 59 -20.12 3.44 -34.75
CA GLY A 59 -18.82 3.68 -34.14
C GLY A 59 -18.38 2.52 -33.24
N LYS A 60 -17.08 2.33 -33.15
CA LYS A 60 -16.45 1.31 -32.30
C LYS A 60 -15.43 1.99 -31.42
N ILE A 61 -15.33 1.57 -30.17
CA ILE A 61 -14.27 2.05 -29.28
C ILE A 61 -13.40 0.87 -28.92
N VAL A 62 -12.11 0.96 -29.26
CA VAL A 62 -11.09 0.00 -28.83
C VAL A 62 -10.43 0.58 -27.59
N ILE A 63 -10.42 -0.18 -26.50
CA ILE A 63 -9.82 0.24 -25.23
C ILE A 63 -8.70 -0.73 -24.89
N GLN A 64 -7.51 -0.19 -24.61
CA GLN A 64 -6.41 -0.97 -24.04
C GLN A 64 -6.61 -1.10 -22.53
N LEU A 65 -6.60 -2.34 -22.08
CA LEU A 65 -6.73 -2.71 -20.68
C LEU A 65 -5.35 -2.88 -20.06
N ASN A 66 -5.16 -2.33 -18.86
CA ASN A 66 -3.86 -2.29 -18.19
C ASN A 66 -3.84 -3.14 -16.91
N GLY A 67 -4.91 -3.88 -16.61
CA GLY A 67 -4.99 -4.79 -15.46
C GLY A 67 -5.17 -4.08 -14.11
N ARG A 68 -5.38 -2.76 -14.07
CA ARG A 68 -5.56 -2.00 -12.82
C ARG A 68 -7.02 -1.92 -12.36
N LEU A 69 -7.95 -2.33 -13.20
CA LEU A 69 -9.38 -2.16 -12.93
C LEU A 69 -9.95 -3.39 -12.21
N ASN A 70 -10.26 -3.22 -10.92
CA ASN A 70 -10.92 -4.27 -10.13
C ASN A 70 -12.42 -4.41 -10.50
N LYS A 71 -13.13 -3.29 -10.54
CA LYS A 71 -14.57 -3.22 -10.86
C LYS A 71 -14.95 -1.80 -11.28
N CYS A 72 -15.76 -1.67 -12.32
CA CYS A 72 -16.49 -0.46 -12.65
C CYS A 72 -17.99 -0.73 -12.76
N GLY A 73 -18.83 0.29 -12.59
CA GLY A 73 -20.28 0.10 -12.66
C GLY A 73 -21.03 1.42 -12.71
N VAL A 74 -22.27 1.36 -13.19
CA VAL A 74 -23.18 2.50 -13.22
C VAL A 74 -24.20 2.35 -12.10
N ILE A 75 -24.46 3.42 -11.37
CA ILE A 75 -25.54 3.48 -10.39
C ILE A 75 -26.85 3.70 -11.15
N ASN A 76 -27.81 2.79 -10.96
CA ASN A 76 -29.11 2.83 -11.63
C ASN A 76 -30.23 2.55 -10.60
N PRO A 77 -31.29 3.37 -10.50
CA PRO A 77 -31.56 4.61 -11.26
C PRO A 77 -30.56 5.74 -10.93
N ARG A 78 -30.53 6.79 -11.75
CA ARG A 78 -29.68 7.97 -11.50
C ARG A 78 -30.28 8.79 -10.37
N TYR A 79 -29.50 9.06 -9.33
CA TYR A 79 -29.91 9.90 -8.21
C TYR A 79 -29.32 11.31 -8.35
N PRO A 80 -30.11 12.38 -8.17
CA PRO A 80 -29.58 13.72 -7.96
C PRO A 80 -28.91 13.79 -6.58
N VAL A 81 -27.70 14.33 -6.51
CA VAL A 81 -26.92 14.43 -5.27
C VAL A 81 -26.49 15.88 -5.04
N GLN A 82 -26.64 16.38 -3.82
CA GLN A 82 -26.18 17.72 -3.43
C GLN A 82 -24.68 17.72 -3.07
N LEU A 83 -24.03 18.88 -3.16
CA LEU A 83 -22.60 19.01 -2.89
C LEU A 83 -22.21 18.54 -1.46
N GLY A 84 -23.04 18.85 -0.46
CA GLY A 84 -22.81 18.49 0.94
C GLY A 84 -22.87 16.98 1.21
N ASP A 85 -23.61 16.24 0.38
CA ASP A 85 -23.82 14.80 0.59
C ASP A 85 -22.77 13.94 -0.14
N LEU A 86 -21.91 14.56 -0.96
CA LEU A 86 -20.95 13.82 -1.79
C LEU A 86 -20.01 12.93 -0.99
N GLU A 87 -19.61 13.35 0.21
CA GLU A 87 -18.77 12.52 1.09
C GLU A 87 -19.51 11.29 1.60
N GLN A 88 -20.78 11.45 1.99
CA GLN A 88 -21.61 10.34 2.46
C GLN A 88 -21.83 9.32 1.35
N TRP A 89 -22.13 9.80 0.14
CA TRP A 89 -22.24 8.94 -1.05
C TRP A 89 -20.93 8.25 -1.40
N ALA A 90 -19.79 8.93 -1.29
CA ALA A 90 -18.48 8.30 -1.51
C ALA A 90 -18.22 7.18 -0.50
N VAL A 91 -18.56 7.36 0.78
CA VAL A 91 -18.42 6.34 1.82
C VAL A 91 -19.35 5.14 1.60
N GLN A 92 -20.57 5.36 1.11
CA GLN A 92 -21.51 4.28 0.83
C GLN A 92 -21.17 3.47 -0.42
N LEU A 93 -20.59 4.12 -1.44
CA LEU A 93 -20.37 3.53 -2.76
C LEU A 93 -18.96 2.94 -2.92
N LEU A 94 -17.96 3.50 -2.26
CA LEU A 94 -16.58 3.06 -2.37
C LEU A 94 -16.21 2.15 -1.19
N PRO A 95 -15.47 1.05 -1.41
CA PRO A 95 -14.95 0.19 -0.34
C PRO A 95 -14.11 0.95 0.71
N SER A 96 -13.46 2.05 0.30
CA SER A 96 -12.71 2.94 1.18
C SER A 96 -12.64 4.35 0.57
N ARG A 97 -12.45 5.37 1.40
CA ARG A 97 -12.38 6.79 1.00
C ARG A 97 -11.33 7.10 -0.09
N GLN A 98 -10.33 6.24 -0.26
CA GLN A 98 -9.25 6.39 -1.27
C GLN A 98 -9.26 5.30 -2.34
N PHE A 99 -10.26 4.40 -2.34
CA PHE A 99 -10.32 3.27 -3.25
C PHE A 99 -11.40 3.49 -4.31
N GLY A 100 -10.98 3.70 -5.55
CA GLY A 100 -11.87 4.02 -6.67
C GLY A 100 -12.24 5.49 -6.76
N PHE A 101 -13.10 5.83 -7.72
CA PHE A 101 -13.63 7.19 -7.88
C PHE A 101 -15.13 7.12 -8.13
N VAL A 102 -15.87 8.02 -7.46
CA VAL A 102 -17.24 8.32 -7.85
C VAL A 102 -17.21 9.36 -8.96
N VAL A 103 -17.83 9.03 -10.08
CA VAL A 103 -17.93 9.88 -11.26
C VAL A 103 -19.35 10.45 -11.34
N LEU A 104 -19.45 11.76 -11.45
CA LEU A 104 -20.69 12.52 -11.47
C LEU A 104 -20.87 13.16 -12.85
N THR A 105 -22.12 13.23 -13.29
CA THR A 105 -22.48 14.04 -14.48
C THR A 105 -23.01 15.37 -13.99
N THR A 106 -22.33 16.46 -14.35
CA THR A 106 -22.76 17.84 -14.05
C THR A 106 -23.01 18.61 -15.34
N SER A 107 -23.57 19.83 -15.22
CA SER A 107 -23.74 20.74 -16.37
C SER A 107 -22.42 21.10 -17.06
N ALA A 108 -21.30 21.09 -16.33
CA ALA A 108 -19.96 21.32 -16.86
C ALA A 108 -19.30 20.07 -17.47
N GLY A 109 -19.92 18.89 -17.33
CA GLY A 109 -19.46 17.63 -17.91
C GLY A 109 -19.31 16.50 -16.89
N ILE A 110 -18.62 15.43 -17.31
CA ILE A 110 -18.38 14.24 -16.48
C ILE A 110 -17.07 14.45 -15.70
N MET A 111 -17.14 14.38 -14.38
CA MET A 111 -16.00 14.63 -13.49
C MET A 111 -16.06 13.81 -12.20
N THR A 112 -14.93 13.69 -11.51
CA THR A 112 -14.84 12.99 -10.22
C THR A 112 -15.18 13.91 -9.05
N THR A 113 -15.71 13.34 -7.96
CA THR A 113 -16.02 14.08 -6.71
C THR A 113 -14.87 14.97 -6.25
N ARG A 114 -13.63 14.46 -6.30
CA ARG A 114 -12.42 15.20 -5.91
C ARG A 114 -12.19 16.46 -6.76
N ARG A 115 -12.46 16.39 -8.06
CA ARG A 115 -12.33 17.53 -8.98
C ARG A 115 -13.43 18.56 -8.76
N LEU A 116 -14.63 18.12 -8.40
CA LEU A 116 -15.77 18.98 -8.16
C LEU A 116 -15.57 19.84 -6.91
N VAL A 117 -15.13 19.23 -5.79
CA VAL A 117 -14.76 19.96 -4.56
C VAL A 117 -13.65 20.97 -4.83
N ALA A 118 -12.59 20.57 -5.55
CA ALA A 118 -11.50 21.47 -5.93
C ALA A 118 -11.97 22.64 -6.82
N SER A 119 -12.86 22.40 -7.78
CA SER A 119 -13.38 23.46 -8.66
C SER A 119 -14.27 24.46 -7.93
N THR A 120 -15.05 24.01 -6.94
CA THR A 120 -15.90 24.90 -6.13
C THR A 120 -15.07 25.74 -5.17
N LEU A 121 -14.04 25.16 -4.55
CA LEU A 121 -13.11 25.88 -3.67
C LEU A 121 -12.30 26.95 -4.43
N LEU A 122 -11.93 26.66 -5.68
CA LEU A 122 -11.26 27.62 -6.56
C LEU A 122 -12.22 28.68 -7.12
N ALA A 123 -13.50 28.37 -7.27
CA ALA A 123 -14.51 29.36 -7.70
C ALA A 123 -14.86 30.38 -6.60
N SER A 124 -14.68 30.03 -5.32
CA SER A 124 -14.83 30.98 -4.20
C SER A 124 -13.65 31.94 -4.02
N SER A 125 -12.56 31.77 -4.78
CA SER A 125 -11.40 32.65 -4.77
C SER A 125 -11.21 33.24 -6.17
N SER A 126 -11.87 34.38 -6.44
CA SER A 126 -11.74 35.07 -7.72
C SER A 126 -10.38 35.78 -7.85
N VAL A 127 -9.57 35.41 -8.85
CA VAL A 127 -8.82 36.34 -9.73
C VAL A 127 -8.50 35.64 -11.08
N SER A 128 -9.00 36.28 -12.15
CA SER A 128 -8.47 36.46 -13.51
C SER A 128 -7.63 35.38 -14.22
N SER A 129 -8.25 34.85 -15.29
CA SER A 129 -7.79 34.75 -16.69
C SER A 129 -6.40 34.22 -17.08
N THR A 130 -6.45 33.23 -17.97
CA THR A 130 -5.43 32.86 -18.98
C THR A 130 -4.01 32.62 -18.49
N LYS A 131 -3.79 31.46 -17.87
CA LYS A 131 -2.50 30.75 -18.01
C LYS A 131 -2.77 29.38 -18.61
N LYS A 132 -2.17 29.13 -19.78
CA LYS A 132 -2.00 27.77 -20.33
C LYS A 132 -1.45 26.90 -19.20
N PHE A 133 -2.19 25.87 -18.82
CA PHE A 133 -1.72 24.88 -17.87
C PHE A 133 -0.39 24.30 -18.39
N PRO A 134 0.72 24.38 -17.63
CA PRO A 134 1.92 23.66 -18.02
C PRO A 134 1.57 22.16 -18.09
N LYS A 135 2.11 21.46 -19.09
CA LYS A 135 2.12 20.00 -19.12
C LYS A 135 2.70 19.54 -17.78
N MET A 136 1.86 18.94 -16.94
CA MET A 136 2.30 18.18 -15.78
C MET A 136 3.10 16.98 -16.34
N ILE A 137 4.42 17.13 -16.41
CA ILE A 137 5.33 16.01 -16.47
C ILE A 137 5.14 15.31 -15.11
N TYR A 138 4.57 14.11 -15.11
CA TYR A 138 4.41 13.35 -13.87
C TYR A 138 5.81 13.17 -13.26
N PRO A 139 6.05 13.67 -12.04
CA PRO A 139 7.33 13.46 -11.38
C PRO A 139 7.52 11.95 -11.16
N THR A 140 8.77 11.53 -11.24
CA THR A 140 9.27 10.24 -10.74
C THR A 140 8.55 9.87 -9.45
N MET A 141 7.95 8.68 -9.37
CA MET A 141 7.21 8.23 -8.18
C MET A 141 8.20 8.08 -7.02
N PRO A 142 8.11 8.91 -5.98
CA PRO A 142 9.23 9.01 -5.08
C PRO A 142 9.21 7.92 -4.00
N LEU A 143 8.05 7.47 -3.51
CA LEU A 143 7.93 6.19 -2.80
C LEU A 143 7.63 5.08 -3.80
N ASP A 144 8.61 4.22 -4.06
CA ASP A 144 8.44 3.09 -4.98
C ASP A 144 8.68 1.73 -4.32
N THR A 145 9.34 1.69 -3.16
CA THR A 145 9.76 0.43 -2.53
C THR A 145 9.20 0.31 -1.11
N ILE A 146 8.63 -0.85 -0.79
CA ILE A 146 8.19 -1.20 0.57
C ILE A 146 8.90 -2.49 0.95
N TYR A 147 9.67 -2.44 2.02
CA TYR A 147 10.26 -3.62 2.65
C TYR A 147 9.35 -4.08 3.79
N LEU A 148 8.95 -5.34 3.76
CA LEU A 148 8.22 -5.99 4.83
C LEU A 148 9.14 -6.98 5.55
N THR A 149 9.21 -6.90 6.87
CA THR A 149 9.96 -7.86 7.69
C THR A 149 9.12 -8.44 8.80
N ARG A 150 9.27 -9.74 9.05
CA ARG A 150 8.69 -10.39 10.23
C ARG A 150 9.59 -10.19 11.44
N HIS A 151 9.00 -10.15 12.63
CA HIS A 151 9.78 -10.28 13.87
C HIS A 151 10.68 -11.55 13.86
N GLY A 152 11.77 -11.52 14.60
CA GLY A 152 12.69 -12.65 14.77
C GLY A 152 12.07 -13.81 15.55
N HIS A 153 12.84 -14.90 15.71
CA HIS A 153 12.42 -16.08 16.46
C HIS A 153 12.15 -15.74 17.94
N ARG A 154 10.90 -15.89 18.38
CA ARG A 154 10.40 -15.49 19.70
C ARG A 154 10.30 -16.65 20.69
N LEU A 155 10.28 -16.34 21.99
CA LEU A 155 9.80 -17.29 22.99
C LEU A 155 8.31 -17.60 22.72
N ASN A 156 7.87 -18.77 23.19
CA ASN A 156 6.51 -19.24 22.98
C ASN A 156 5.54 -18.60 23.99
N TRP A 157 4.27 -18.60 23.61
CA TRP A 157 3.15 -18.35 24.50
C TRP A 157 2.03 -19.31 24.11
N THR A 158 1.12 -19.58 25.04
CA THR A 158 -0.01 -20.47 24.86
C THR A 158 -1.30 -19.76 25.28
N ILE A 159 -2.42 -20.26 24.77
CA ILE A 159 -3.76 -19.85 25.20
C ILE A 159 -4.52 -21.10 25.65
N ASP A 160 -5.18 -21.00 26.80
CA ASP A 160 -6.21 -21.96 27.17
C ASP A 160 -7.50 -21.60 26.42
N TYR A 161 -7.93 -22.46 25.50
CA TYR A 161 -9.09 -22.22 24.66
C TYR A 161 -10.43 -22.26 25.42
N GLN A 162 -10.48 -22.84 26.63
CA GLN A 162 -11.69 -22.88 27.44
C GLN A 162 -11.86 -21.58 28.24
N THR A 163 -10.77 -21.08 28.82
CA THR A 163 -10.78 -19.90 29.69
C THR A 163 -10.42 -18.60 28.97
N GLY A 164 -9.80 -18.68 27.79
CA GLY A 164 -9.26 -17.53 27.06
C GLY A 164 -7.99 -16.95 27.68
N VAL A 165 -7.40 -17.61 28.68
CA VAL A 165 -6.23 -17.10 29.42
C VAL A 165 -4.96 -17.35 28.62
N TYR A 166 -4.21 -16.28 28.40
CA TYR A 166 -2.89 -16.30 27.77
C TYR A 166 -1.81 -16.55 28.82
N SER A 167 -0.84 -17.39 28.49
CA SER A 167 0.30 -17.70 29.36
C SER A 167 1.60 -17.66 28.57
N SER A 168 2.63 -17.10 29.18
CA SER A 168 4.00 -17.14 28.70
C SER A 168 4.85 -17.87 29.75
N GLN A 169 5.78 -18.72 29.31
CA GLN A 169 6.67 -19.42 30.22
C GLN A 169 7.60 -18.46 30.96
N PHE A 170 7.95 -17.34 30.33
CA PHE A 170 8.82 -16.31 30.90
C PHE A 170 8.08 -14.98 31.00
N PRO A 171 8.39 -14.14 32.01
CA PRO A 171 7.83 -12.80 32.12
C PRO A 171 8.07 -12.00 30.84
N THR A 172 7.02 -11.36 30.33
CA THR A 172 7.12 -10.49 29.17
C THR A 172 7.39 -9.05 29.62
N PRO A 173 8.20 -8.26 28.89
CA PRO A 173 8.53 -6.89 29.29
C PRO A 173 7.29 -6.01 29.45
N THR A 174 6.28 -6.24 28.61
CA THR A 174 5.04 -5.47 28.59
C THR A 174 4.00 -5.98 29.58
N GLY A 175 4.25 -7.11 30.25
CA GLY A 175 3.24 -7.85 31.03
C GLY A 175 2.17 -8.52 30.16
N ASN A 176 2.15 -8.30 28.85
CA ASN A 176 1.25 -8.98 27.92
C ASN A 176 1.80 -10.38 27.61
N PRO A 177 1.13 -11.48 27.98
CA PRO A 177 1.65 -12.83 27.76
C PRO A 177 1.74 -13.23 26.27
N ALA A 178 0.95 -12.59 25.40
CA ALA A 178 1.02 -12.77 23.94
C ALA A 178 2.14 -11.94 23.28
N ASP A 179 2.95 -11.23 24.08
CA ASP A 179 4.07 -10.40 23.62
C ASP A 179 5.43 -10.79 24.22
N PRO A 180 5.89 -12.04 24.01
CA PRO A 180 7.17 -12.48 24.50
C PRO A 180 8.34 -11.84 23.72
N THR A 181 9.51 -11.84 24.33
CA THR A 181 10.76 -11.39 23.71
C THR A 181 11.28 -12.36 22.66
N LEU A 182 12.27 -11.90 21.89
CA LEU A 182 13.07 -12.75 21.03
C LEU A 182 13.92 -13.73 21.86
N THR A 183 14.09 -14.95 21.32
CA THR A 183 15.12 -15.89 21.76
C THR A 183 16.52 -15.36 21.43
N SER A 184 17.57 -15.97 21.99
CA SER A 184 18.96 -15.66 21.60
C SER A 184 19.20 -15.83 20.08
N HIS A 185 18.58 -16.86 19.48
CA HIS A 185 18.59 -17.03 18.03
C HIS A 185 17.87 -15.90 17.29
N GLY A 186 16.69 -15.47 17.78
CA GLY A 186 15.94 -14.35 17.22
C GLY A 186 16.67 -13.01 17.34
N VAL A 187 17.42 -12.79 18.41
CA VAL A 187 18.29 -11.63 18.56
C VAL A 187 19.42 -11.68 17.53
N ARG A 188 20.07 -12.83 17.31
CA ARG A 188 21.07 -12.97 16.24
C ARG A 188 20.47 -12.67 14.87
N GLN A 189 19.28 -13.22 14.57
CA GLN A 189 18.54 -12.92 13.34
C GLN A 189 18.29 -11.42 13.14
N SER A 190 18.00 -10.67 14.22
CA SER A 190 17.80 -9.22 14.13
C SER A 190 19.08 -8.45 13.73
N HIS A 191 20.25 -8.89 14.19
CA HIS A 191 21.53 -8.33 13.76
C HIS A 191 21.88 -8.72 12.33
N GLU A 192 21.59 -9.96 11.92
CA GLU A 192 21.77 -10.43 10.54
C GLU A 192 20.88 -9.64 9.57
N LEU A 193 19.62 -9.39 9.94
CA LEU A 193 18.69 -8.54 9.20
C LEU A 193 19.25 -7.11 9.05
N ALA A 194 19.78 -6.53 10.13
CA ALA A 194 20.41 -5.21 10.08
C ALA A 194 21.59 -5.18 9.10
N ALA A 195 22.51 -6.15 9.20
CA ALA A 195 23.64 -6.27 8.28
C ALA A 195 23.17 -6.43 6.82
N HIS A 196 22.12 -7.23 6.58
CA HIS A 196 21.55 -7.41 5.25
C HIS A 196 20.93 -6.11 4.69
N ILE A 197 20.16 -5.37 5.50
CA ILE A 197 19.57 -4.08 5.11
C ILE A 197 20.66 -3.05 4.79
N LEU A 198 21.79 -3.06 5.50
CA LEU A 198 22.92 -2.16 5.21
C LEU A 198 23.79 -2.60 4.02
N SER A 199 23.75 -3.88 3.62
CA SER A 199 24.54 -4.42 2.51
C SER A 199 24.27 -3.73 1.17
N GLU A 200 25.22 -3.76 0.23
CA GLU A 200 25.08 -3.16 -1.11
C GLU A 200 23.95 -3.78 -1.96
N ASN A 201 23.36 -4.91 -1.55
CA ASN A 201 22.28 -5.57 -2.29
C ASN A 201 20.92 -4.91 -2.09
N ILE A 202 20.76 -4.12 -1.02
CA ILE A 202 19.50 -3.48 -0.66
C ILE A 202 19.53 -2.01 -1.03
N HIS A 203 18.85 -1.65 -2.13
CA HIS A 203 18.65 -0.26 -2.53
C HIS A 203 17.22 -0.04 -3.11
N PRO A 204 16.63 1.14 -2.84
CA PRO A 204 17.12 2.20 -1.95
C PRO A 204 17.07 1.77 -0.46
N LYS A 205 17.82 2.45 0.40
CA LYS A 205 17.74 2.23 1.85
C LYS A 205 16.43 2.80 2.39
N PRO A 206 15.83 2.20 3.43
CA PRO A 206 14.57 2.70 3.98
C PRO A 206 14.79 4.09 4.60
N PHE A 207 14.02 5.10 4.20
CA PHE A 207 14.13 6.46 4.75
C PHE A 207 13.18 6.70 5.94
N ARG A 208 12.17 5.83 6.11
CA ARG A 208 11.26 5.77 7.26
C ARG A 208 11.07 4.32 7.70
N ILE A 209 10.83 4.15 8.99
CA ILE A 209 10.70 2.83 9.62
C ILE A 209 9.40 2.78 10.42
N TYR A 210 8.59 1.77 10.15
CA TYR A 210 7.31 1.50 10.79
C TYR A 210 7.36 0.15 11.51
N SER A 211 6.68 0.06 12.65
CA SER A 211 6.58 -1.19 13.41
C SER A 211 5.20 -1.40 14.00
N SER A 212 4.82 -2.67 14.07
CA SER A 212 3.83 -3.13 15.04
C SER A 212 4.20 -2.70 16.46
N PRO A 213 3.23 -2.38 17.32
CA PRO A 213 3.46 -2.01 18.72
C PRO A 213 3.96 -3.16 19.61
N PHE A 214 3.89 -4.41 19.14
CA PHE A 214 4.39 -5.56 19.91
C PHE A 214 5.91 -5.49 20.10
N TYR A 215 6.36 -5.73 21.33
CA TYR A 215 7.75 -5.62 21.76
C TYR A 215 8.71 -6.37 20.84
N ARG A 216 8.36 -7.61 20.48
CA ARG A 216 9.19 -8.45 19.58
C ARG A 216 9.47 -7.82 18.22
N CYS A 217 8.53 -7.04 17.67
CA CYS A 217 8.72 -6.38 16.38
C CYS A 217 9.73 -5.24 16.51
N ILE A 218 9.58 -4.41 17.54
CA ILE A 218 10.49 -3.28 17.80
C ILE A 218 11.88 -3.81 18.13
N GLN A 219 11.99 -4.85 18.97
CA GLN A 219 13.24 -5.54 19.27
C GLN A 219 13.94 -6.08 18.00
N THR A 220 13.18 -6.52 17.00
CA THR A 220 13.73 -7.07 15.75
C THR A 220 14.37 -6.00 14.88
N ILE A 221 13.80 -4.80 14.82
CA ILE A 221 14.32 -3.73 13.96
C ILE A 221 15.26 -2.77 14.68
N GLN A 222 15.38 -2.87 16.01
CA GLN A 222 16.25 -2.01 16.80
C GLN A 222 17.71 -2.01 16.30
N PRO A 223 18.37 -3.17 16.04
CA PRO A 223 19.72 -3.16 15.48
C PRO A 223 19.81 -2.49 14.12
N THR A 224 18.78 -2.62 13.27
CA THR A 224 18.71 -1.95 11.97
C THR A 224 18.67 -0.44 12.13
N VAL A 225 17.83 0.06 13.04
CA VAL A 225 17.70 1.50 13.34
C VAL A 225 19.01 2.07 13.89
N GLU A 226 19.63 1.38 14.85
CA GLU A 226 20.91 1.76 15.44
C GLU A 226 22.02 1.83 14.38
N ALA A 227 22.11 0.81 13.52
CA ALA A 227 23.09 0.76 12.44
C ALA A 227 22.88 1.89 11.41
N LEU A 228 21.63 2.13 10.98
CA LEU A 228 21.31 3.22 10.04
C LEU A 228 21.63 4.61 10.63
N LYS A 229 21.31 4.85 11.90
CA LYS A 229 21.66 6.09 12.60
C LYS A 229 23.17 6.25 12.75
N HIS A 230 23.89 5.17 13.05
CA HIS A 230 25.35 5.20 13.15
C HIS A 230 26.00 5.54 11.81
N SER A 231 25.52 4.93 10.70
CA SER A 231 25.95 5.26 9.34
C SER A 231 25.60 6.70 8.93
N GLN A 232 24.49 7.25 9.41
CA GLN A 232 24.13 8.66 9.18
C GLN A 232 25.02 9.64 9.95
N ALA A 233 25.44 9.28 11.17
CA ALA A 233 26.26 10.12 12.04
C ALA A 233 27.77 10.07 11.73
N SER A 234 28.25 9.01 11.07
CA SER A 234 29.66 8.80 10.74
C SER A 234 29.91 8.98 9.23
N PRO A 235 30.03 10.22 8.72
CA PRO A 235 30.43 10.46 7.34
C PRO A 235 31.89 10.05 7.13
N SER A 236 32.09 8.88 6.50
CA SER A 236 33.32 8.38 5.87
C SER A 236 34.68 8.90 6.38
N THR A 237 35.27 8.20 7.35
CA THR A 237 36.71 8.32 7.68
C THR A 237 37.51 7.04 7.43
N SER A 238 36.90 5.98 6.88
CA SER A 238 37.58 4.71 6.61
C SER A 238 37.34 4.20 5.18
N GLU A 239 38.28 3.40 4.67
CA GLU A 239 38.41 2.87 3.30
C GLU A 239 37.21 2.03 2.77
N SER A 240 36.13 1.88 3.54
CA SER A 240 34.89 1.24 3.08
C SER A 240 34.01 2.21 2.30
N LYS A 241 33.43 1.76 1.17
CA LYS A 241 32.46 2.55 0.40
C LYS A 241 31.32 3.04 1.31
N PRO A 242 30.98 4.34 1.30
CA PRO A 242 29.93 4.88 2.15
C PRO A 242 28.55 4.33 1.75
N VAL A 243 27.75 3.94 2.75
CA VAL A 243 26.34 3.55 2.53
C VAL A 243 25.59 4.79 2.00
N SER A 244 24.99 4.68 0.81
CA SER A 244 24.18 5.76 0.24
C SER A 244 22.85 5.86 1.00
N LEU A 245 22.74 6.88 1.87
CA LEU A 245 21.55 7.19 2.65
C LEU A 245 20.85 8.43 2.11
N ASP A 246 19.51 8.45 2.21
CA ASP A 246 18.72 9.63 1.85
C ASP A 246 18.98 10.77 2.87
N PRO A 247 19.29 12.00 2.42
CA PRO A 247 19.56 13.13 3.31
C PRO A 247 18.43 13.47 4.28
N HIS A 248 17.18 13.19 3.89
CA HIS A 248 16.00 13.43 4.70
C HIS A 248 15.55 12.20 5.49
N ALA A 249 16.36 11.13 5.52
CA ALA A 249 16.07 9.92 6.28
C ALA A 249 15.98 10.19 7.79
N LYS A 250 14.95 9.61 8.40
CA LYS A 250 14.69 9.64 9.85
C LYS A 250 14.35 8.22 10.27
N TYR A 251 15.20 7.66 11.12
CA TYR A 251 15.13 6.25 11.51
C TYR A 251 14.41 6.02 12.83
N ASP A 252 13.84 7.07 13.44
CA ASP A 252 12.93 6.88 14.56
C ASP A 252 11.73 6.02 14.13
N ILE A 253 11.41 5.03 14.95
CA ILE A 253 10.39 4.02 14.69
C ILE A 253 9.02 4.66 14.87
N ARG A 254 8.23 4.62 13.79
CA ARG A 254 6.81 4.96 13.77
C ARG A 254 5.98 3.75 14.18
N VAL A 255 5.41 3.80 15.37
CA VAL A 255 4.55 2.72 15.88
C VAL A 255 3.15 2.87 15.30
N GLU A 256 2.68 1.83 14.60
CA GLU A 256 1.35 1.81 13.98
C GLU A 256 0.53 0.61 14.46
N ASN A 257 -0.58 0.89 15.15
CA ASN A 257 -1.46 -0.14 15.74
C ASN A 257 -2.10 -1.04 14.68
N GLY A 258 -2.35 -0.51 13.47
CA GLY A 258 -2.86 -1.26 12.33
C GLY A 258 -1.91 -2.34 11.81
N LEU A 259 -0.63 -2.31 12.20
CA LEU A 259 0.37 -3.36 11.94
C LEU A 259 0.41 -4.42 13.05
N GLY A 260 -0.53 -4.38 14.00
CA GLY A 260 -0.68 -5.33 15.10
C GLY A 260 -0.86 -6.78 14.66
N GLU A 261 -0.59 -7.70 15.59
CA GLU A 261 -0.80 -9.14 15.43
C GLU A 261 -2.24 -9.45 15.00
N TRP A 262 -2.43 -10.58 14.31
CA TRP A 262 -3.76 -11.10 14.03
C TRP A 262 -4.16 -12.11 15.09
N PHE A 263 -5.31 -11.87 15.71
CA PHE A 263 -6.01 -12.85 16.52
C PHE A 263 -7.31 -13.24 15.83
N GLY A 264 -7.58 -14.54 15.71
CA GLY A 264 -8.83 -15.03 15.13
C GLY A 264 -10.05 -14.64 15.96
N SER A 265 -11.18 -14.38 15.31
CA SER A 265 -12.40 -13.93 15.98
C SER A 265 -12.89 -14.86 17.10
N THR A 266 -13.31 -14.28 18.22
CA THR A 266 -13.91 -14.97 19.36
C THR A 266 -15.11 -14.20 19.92
N SER A 267 -16.08 -14.95 20.46
CA SER A 267 -17.28 -14.43 21.11
C SER A 267 -17.30 -14.58 22.62
N PHE A 268 -16.27 -15.18 23.23
CA PHE A 268 -16.32 -15.60 24.64
C PHE A 268 -15.15 -15.13 25.50
N PHE A 269 -14.11 -14.53 24.92
CA PHE A 269 -13.04 -13.85 25.67
C PHE A 269 -12.53 -12.62 24.90
N GLU A 270 -11.56 -11.90 25.47
CA GLU A 270 -10.87 -10.79 24.80
C GLU A 270 -9.38 -11.10 24.63
N HIS A 271 -8.84 -10.75 23.47
CA HIS A 271 -7.43 -10.87 23.17
C HIS A 271 -6.62 -9.77 23.86
N PRO A 272 -5.36 -10.06 24.25
CA PRO A 272 -4.46 -9.04 24.78
C PRO A 272 -4.25 -7.91 23.77
N THR A 273 -4.39 -6.68 24.25
CA THR A 273 -4.11 -5.49 23.45
C THR A 273 -2.61 -5.21 23.39
N PRO A 274 -2.11 -4.62 22.29
CA PRO A 274 -0.72 -4.19 22.24
C PRO A 274 -0.43 -3.13 23.31
N PRO A 275 0.84 -3.01 23.75
CA PRO A 275 1.22 -1.97 24.71
C PRO A 275 1.00 -0.57 24.12
N THR A 276 0.66 0.38 24.99
CA THR A 276 0.55 1.79 24.57
C THR A 276 1.93 2.36 24.27
N LEU A 277 1.99 3.42 23.45
CA LEU A 277 3.26 4.10 23.17
C LEU A 277 3.91 4.64 24.47
N SER A 278 3.11 5.11 25.43
CA SER A 278 3.60 5.54 26.75
C SER A 278 4.23 4.39 27.53
N SER A 279 3.61 3.20 27.50
CA SER A 279 4.18 1.99 28.10
C SER A 279 5.49 1.60 27.43
N LEU A 280 5.57 1.67 26.09
CA LEU A 280 6.78 1.37 25.33
C LEU A 280 7.93 2.34 25.65
N LEU A 281 7.63 3.63 25.73
CA LEU A 281 8.58 4.69 26.08
C LEU A 281 9.07 4.62 27.54
N ALA A 282 8.37 3.89 28.41
CA ALA A 282 8.82 3.69 29.79
C ALA A 282 9.91 2.61 29.90
N PHE A 283 10.12 1.78 28.88
CA PHE A 283 11.17 0.76 28.90
C PHE A 283 12.55 1.38 28.63
N PRO A 284 13.52 1.23 29.55
CA PRO A 284 14.86 1.82 29.41
C PRO A 284 15.65 1.28 28.22
N THR A 285 15.24 0.14 27.65
CA THR A 285 15.89 -0.51 26.51
C THR A 285 15.50 0.09 25.15
N PHE A 286 14.38 0.83 25.06
CA PHE A 286 13.81 1.34 23.79
C PHE A 286 13.86 2.86 23.62
N THR A 287 14.23 3.57 24.68
CA THR A 287 13.95 5.00 24.85
C THR A 287 14.57 5.98 23.86
N PRO A 288 15.61 5.70 23.04
CA PRO A 288 16.16 6.71 22.15
C PRO A 288 15.62 6.68 20.71
N HIS A 289 14.79 5.70 20.32
CA HIS A 289 14.51 5.45 18.89
C HIS A 289 13.02 5.41 18.51
N LEU A 290 12.09 5.67 19.43
CA LEU A 290 10.67 5.79 19.11
C LEU A 290 10.33 7.24 18.76
N GLU A 291 9.59 7.44 17.66
CA GLU A 291 9.17 8.80 17.27
C GLU A 291 8.14 9.33 18.27
N LYS A 292 8.49 10.42 18.96
CA LYS A 292 7.55 11.15 19.83
C LYS A 292 6.66 12.01 18.94
N LYS A 293 5.36 11.71 18.88
CA LYS A 293 4.38 12.62 18.27
C LYS A 293 4.32 13.92 19.09
N THR A 294 4.97 14.98 18.64
CA THR A 294 4.87 16.33 19.23
C THR A 294 3.73 17.09 18.57
N SER A 295 3.06 17.98 19.32
CA SER A 295 1.92 18.79 18.85
C SER A 295 2.22 19.73 17.67
N ALA A 296 3.47 19.81 17.20
CA ALA A 296 3.89 20.61 16.05
C ALA A 296 3.69 19.92 14.69
N ASN A 297 3.46 18.59 14.66
CA ASN A 297 3.26 17.82 13.42
C ASN A 297 1.77 17.56 13.10
N THR A 298 0.86 18.34 13.68
CA THR A 298 -0.58 18.07 13.65
C THR A 298 -1.23 18.59 12.35
N SER A 299 -1.10 17.85 11.26
CA SER A 299 -2.13 17.84 10.22
C SER A 299 -3.00 16.60 10.40
N ALA A 300 -4.04 16.76 11.23
CA ALA A 300 -5.08 15.80 11.61
C ALA A 300 -4.65 14.57 12.46
N PRO A 301 -5.45 14.16 13.46
CA PRO A 301 -5.27 12.86 14.08
C PRO A 301 -5.55 11.81 12.99
N ALA A 302 -4.50 11.15 12.49
CA ALA A 302 -4.68 9.92 11.73
C ALA A 302 -5.58 9.02 12.60
N ALA A 303 -6.76 8.67 12.09
CA ALA A 303 -7.68 7.79 12.79
C ALA A 303 -6.90 6.52 13.14
N ALA A 304 -6.52 6.39 14.41
CA ALA A 304 -5.67 5.30 14.85
C ALA A 304 -6.46 4.01 14.65
N LEU A 305 -6.06 3.20 13.67
CA LEU A 305 -6.65 1.88 13.45
C LEU A 305 -6.16 0.97 14.56
N TYR A 306 -7.07 0.58 15.45
CA TYR A 306 -6.81 -0.40 16.50
C TYR A 306 -7.33 -1.76 16.07
N THR A 307 -6.60 -2.81 16.45
CA THR A 307 -7.06 -4.20 16.32
C THR A 307 -8.23 -4.44 17.26
N SER A 308 -9.25 -5.16 16.79
CA SER A 308 -10.38 -5.61 17.61
C SER A 308 -9.91 -6.46 18.80
N THR A 309 -10.38 -6.17 20.01
CA THR A 309 -10.16 -7.02 21.19
C THR A 309 -10.86 -8.37 21.09
N ARG A 310 -11.79 -8.51 20.15
CA ARG A 310 -12.53 -9.75 19.87
C ARG A 310 -11.97 -10.53 18.69
N GLY A 311 -10.80 -10.11 18.19
CA GLY A 311 -10.16 -10.71 17.03
C GLY A 311 -10.86 -10.31 15.73
N GLU A 312 -10.35 -10.84 14.64
CA GLU A 312 -10.73 -10.49 13.27
C GLU A 312 -10.90 -11.75 12.43
N THR A 313 -11.87 -11.75 11.52
CA THR A 313 -11.92 -12.74 10.45
C THR A 313 -10.76 -12.50 9.48
N ILE A 314 -10.46 -13.49 8.63
CA ILE A 314 -9.43 -13.33 7.61
C ILE A 314 -9.75 -12.16 6.67
N ALA A 315 -11.02 -11.96 6.31
CA ALA A 315 -11.43 -10.82 5.48
C ALA A 315 -11.18 -9.48 6.19
N GLN A 316 -11.55 -9.39 7.48
CA GLN A 316 -11.30 -8.19 8.29
C GLN A 316 -9.80 -7.88 8.46
N LEU A 317 -8.95 -8.92 8.56
CA LEU A 317 -7.50 -8.75 8.56
C LEU A 317 -7.00 -8.08 7.26
N HIS A 318 -7.49 -8.52 6.10
CA HIS A 318 -7.13 -7.91 4.81
C HIS A 318 -7.64 -6.46 4.71
N ASP A 319 -8.86 -6.19 5.16
CA ASP A 319 -9.41 -4.83 5.20
C ASP A 319 -8.58 -3.90 6.10
N ARG A 320 -8.18 -4.39 7.28
CA ARG A 320 -7.28 -3.65 8.19
C ARG A 320 -5.92 -3.42 7.54
N ALA A 321 -5.32 -4.44 6.92
CA ALA A 321 -4.04 -4.34 6.25
C ALA A 321 -4.10 -3.30 5.10
N ALA A 322 -5.15 -3.34 4.29
CA ALA A 322 -5.41 -2.37 3.23
C ALA A 322 -5.57 -0.95 3.74
N ALA A 323 -6.42 -0.75 4.77
CA ALA A 323 -6.63 0.56 5.37
C ALA A 323 -5.33 1.11 5.99
N THR A 324 -4.57 0.27 6.69
CA THR A 324 -3.30 0.66 7.33
C THR A 324 -2.26 1.06 6.30
N LEU A 325 -2.03 0.22 5.28
CA LEU A 325 -1.07 0.51 4.21
C LEU A 325 -1.46 1.77 3.43
N ALA A 326 -2.76 1.97 3.14
CA ALA A 326 -3.23 3.17 2.47
C ALA A 326 -2.93 4.45 3.26
N LEU A 327 -3.14 4.43 4.58
CA LEU A 327 -2.81 5.56 5.46
C LEU A 327 -1.31 5.81 5.53
N VAL A 328 -0.50 4.76 5.74
CA VAL A 328 0.96 4.87 5.79
C VAL A 328 1.52 5.42 4.47
N ILE A 329 1.12 4.84 3.34
CA ILE A 329 1.57 5.28 2.00
C ILE A 329 1.15 6.73 1.74
N ARG A 330 -0.11 7.10 2.06
CA ARG A 330 -0.59 8.48 1.91
C ARG A 330 0.25 9.46 2.71
N ASP A 331 0.51 9.16 3.97
CA ASP A 331 1.23 10.08 4.87
C ASP A 331 2.69 10.21 4.45
N VAL A 332 3.31 9.12 4.01
CA VAL A 332 4.67 9.10 3.46
C VAL A 332 4.74 9.86 2.13
N ASP A 333 3.81 9.63 1.19
CA ASP A 333 3.74 10.35 -0.08
C ASP A 333 3.57 11.86 0.15
N ALA A 334 2.72 12.26 1.09
CA ALA A 334 2.52 13.68 1.45
C ALA A 334 3.76 14.28 2.15
N GLU A 335 4.45 13.51 2.98
CA GLU A 335 5.72 13.92 3.59
C GLU A 335 6.79 14.14 2.52
N ILE A 336 6.93 13.19 1.58
CA ILE A 336 7.89 13.27 0.49
C ILE A 336 7.59 14.48 -0.41
N ALA A 337 6.32 14.68 -0.78
CA ALA A 337 5.93 15.82 -1.61
C ALA A 337 6.33 17.17 -0.99
N ARG A 338 6.22 17.31 0.35
CA ARG A 338 6.69 18.50 1.06
C ARG A 338 8.21 18.64 1.05
N LEU A 339 8.94 17.54 1.27
CA LEU A 339 10.41 17.55 1.25
C LEU A 339 10.96 17.89 -0.14
N GLU A 340 10.32 17.40 -1.20
CA GLU A 340 10.71 17.65 -2.59
C GLU A 340 10.28 19.04 -3.10
N GLU A 341 9.33 19.71 -2.44
CA GLU A 341 8.99 21.11 -2.70
C GLU A 341 10.10 22.06 -2.21
N GLU A 342 10.75 21.71 -1.09
CA GLU A 342 11.86 22.48 -0.49
C GLU A 342 13.20 22.24 -1.19
N SER A 343 13.41 21.06 -1.79
CA SER A 343 14.64 20.68 -2.50
C SER A 343 14.32 19.79 -3.72
N PRO A 344 14.77 20.13 -4.95
CA PRO A 344 14.35 19.47 -6.19
C PRO A 344 14.67 17.95 -6.21
N PRO A 345 13.92 17.17 -7.03
CA PRO A 345 13.63 15.77 -6.71
C PRO A 345 14.85 14.90 -6.99
N ALA A 346 15.21 14.07 -6.03
CA ALA A 346 16.22 13.06 -6.26
C ALA A 346 15.91 11.82 -5.41
N THR A 347 15.90 10.70 -6.10
CA THR A 347 15.96 9.33 -5.59
C THR A 347 14.65 8.63 -5.23
N SER A 348 14.64 7.36 -5.65
CA SER A 348 13.76 6.28 -5.22
C SER A 348 13.80 6.16 -3.70
N LYS A 349 12.64 6.15 -3.05
CA LYS A 349 12.50 6.05 -1.60
C LYS A 349 11.88 4.72 -1.22
N ALA A 350 12.33 4.20 -0.09
CA ALA A 350 11.79 3.00 0.53
C ALA A 350 11.31 3.23 1.96
N ILE A 351 10.29 2.48 2.38
CA ILE A 351 9.97 2.33 3.81
C ILE A 351 10.22 0.90 4.27
N LEU A 352 10.56 0.72 5.55
CA LEU A 352 10.64 -0.58 6.21
C LEU A 352 9.45 -0.73 7.16
N ILE A 353 8.75 -1.85 7.09
CA ILE A 353 7.61 -2.18 7.95
C ILE A 353 7.89 -3.52 8.65
N CYS A 354 7.91 -3.52 9.99
CA CYS A 354 8.00 -4.74 10.79
C CYS A 354 6.64 -5.17 11.35
N SER A 355 6.24 -6.41 11.11
CA SER A 355 4.98 -6.97 11.61
C SER A 355 5.07 -8.50 11.85
N HIS A 356 3.93 -9.18 11.84
CA HIS A 356 3.75 -10.59 12.17
C HIS A 356 3.37 -11.40 10.92
N ALA A 357 3.48 -12.72 10.98
CA ALA A 357 3.29 -13.57 9.80
C ALA A 357 1.96 -13.32 9.06
N ALA A 358 0.83 -13.44 9.76
CA ALA A 358 -0.49 -13.29 9.13
C ALA A 358 -0.74 -11.87 8.59
N PRO A 359 -0.49 -10.77 9.34
CA PRO A 359 -0.52 -9.42 8.78
C PRO A 359 0.38 -9.22 7.56
N LEU A 360 1.59 -9.82 7.53
CA LEU A 360 2.50 -9.67 6.39
C LEU A 360 2.02 -10.40 5.14
N ILE A 361 1.42 -11.58 5.27
CA ILE A 361 0.78 -12.28 4.14
C ILE A 361 -0.38 -11.43 3.61
N ALA A 362 -1.24 -10.93 4.49
CA ALA A 362 -2.35 -10.06 4.11
C ALA A 362 -1.85 -8.76 3.43
N MET A 363 -0.79 -8.15 3.94
CA MET A 363 -0.13 -6.99 3.30
C MET A 363 0.44 -7.34 1.93
N GLY A 364 1.04 -8.52 1.77
CA GLY A 364 1.54 -9.00 0.47
C GLY A 364 0.43 -9.10 -0.58
N ARG A 365 -0.70 -9.70 -0.21
CA ARG A 365 -1.91 -9.79 -1.06
C ARG A 365 -2.48 -8.42 -1.39
N VAL A 366 -2.56 -7.52 -0.41
CA VAL A 366 -3.00 -6.13 -0.61
C VAL A 366 -2.09 -5.36 -1.55
N LEU A 367 -0.76 -5.49 -1.41
CA LEU A 367 0.22 -4.75 -2.21
C LEU A 367 0.30 -5.25 -3.65
N THR A 368 0.09 -6.56 -3.86
CA THR A 368 0.07 -7.17 -5.20
C THR A 368 -1.29 -7.04 -5.88
N GLY A 369 -2.37 -6.88 -5.10
CA GLY A 369 -3.73 -6.97 -5.58
C GLY A 369 -4.18 -8.40 -5.89
N ASP A 370 -3.35 -9.40 -5.59
CA ASP A 370 -3.66 -10.81 -5.79
C ASP A 370 -4.32 -11.37 -4.53
N MET A 371 -5.62 -11.64 -4.64
CA MET A 371 -6.46 -12.15 -3.56
C MET A 371 -6.88 -13.56 -3.92
N PRO A 372 -6.20 -14.61 -3.40
CA PRO A 372 -6.52 -15.98 -3.74
C PRO A 372 -7.94 -16.34 -3.28
N ALA A 373 -8.58 -17.25 -4.00
CA ALA A 373 -9.93 -17.74 -3.64
C ALA A 373 -9.92 -18.43 -2.27
N GLU A 374 -8.88 -19.21 -2.01
CA GLU A 374 -8.67 -19.89 -0.74
C GLU A 374 -7.65 -19.15 0.11
N SER A 375 -8.02 -18.86 1.35
CA SER A 375 -7.16 -18.12 2.27
C SER A 375 -5.86 -18.86 2.66
N SER A 376 -5.84 -20.18 2.50
CA SER A 376 -4.73 -21.08 2.82
C SER A 376 -3.65 -21.17 1.75
N GLU A 377 -3.80 -20.47 0.62
CA GLU A 377 -2.79 -20.42 -0.44
C GLU A 377 -1.42 -19.99 0.11
N GLU A 378 -0.35 -20.72 -0.22
CA GLU A 378 1.02 -20.45 0.22
C GLU A 378 1.75 -19.48 -0.73
N ASP A 379 1.20 -18.29 -0.90
CA ASP A 379 1.66 -17.26 -1.83
C ASP A 379 2.82 -16.40 -1.28
N PHE A 380 2.89 -16.19 0.04
CA PHE A 380 3.94 -15.38 0.67
C PHE A 380 4.70 -16.14 1.78
N ARG A 381 6.01 -16.31 1.59
CA ARG A 381 6.91 -16.97 2.55
C ARG A 381 7.48 -16.00 3.59
N VAL A 382 6.75 -15.79 4.68
CA VAL A 382 7.08 -14.83 5.75
C VAL A 382 7.91 -15.46 6.89
N PHE A 383 9.16 -15.81 6.60
CA PHE A 383 10.10 -16.36 7.59
C PHE A 383 10.47 -15.36 8.69
N THR A 384 10.91 -15.84 9.86
CA THR A 384 11.37 -14.98 10.98
C THR A 384 12.56 -14.14 10.56
N ALA A 385 12.50 -12.82 10.79
CA ALA A 385 13.49 -11.85 10.30
C ALA A 385 13.75 -11.93 8.78
N GLY A 386 12.82 -12.52 8.01
CA GLY A 386 12.88 -12.50 6.55
C GLY A 386 12.44 -11.14 6.00
N LEU A 387 13.03 -10.73 4.89
CA LEU A 387 12.76 -9.46 4.21
C LEU A 387 12.05 -9.72 2.88
N SER A 388 10.86 -9.17 2.69
CA SER A 388 10.14 -9.16 1.41
C SER A 388 10.18 -7.77 0.81
N THR A 389 10.43 -7.67 -0.50
CA THR A 389 10.54 -6.40 -1.21
C THR A 389 9.39 -6.25 -2.20
N PHE A 390 8.60 -5.20 -2.02
CA PHE A 390 7.53 -4.81 -2.94
C PHE A 390 7.94 -3.55 -3.67
N ARG A 391 8.02 -3.62 -5.00
CA ARG A 391 8.32 -2.47 -5.85
C ARG A 391 7.10 -2.10 -6.67
N ARG A 392 6.76 -0.81 -6.65
CA ARG A 392 5.73 -0.23 -7.50
C ARG A 392 6.19 -0.34 -8.96
N ARG A 393 5.33 -0.88 -9.84
CA ARG A 393 5.64 -0.98 -11.28
C ARG A 393 5.92 0.41 -11.86
N GLY A 394 7.11 0.59 -12.45
CA GLY A 394 7.46 1.81 -13.17
C GLY A 394 6.59 2.00 -14.41
N SER A 395 6.33 3.25 -14.82
CA SER A 395 5.51 3.59 -15.98
C SER A 395 6.13 3.27 -17.35
N GLY A 396 7.16 2.42 -17.42
CA GLY A 396 7.98 2.24 -18.63
C GLY A 396 8.59 0.86 -18.90
N GLN A 397 8.28 -0.19 -18.14
CA GLN A 397 8.68 -1.56 -18.50
C GLN A 397 7.52 -2.27 -19.18
N GLY A 398 7.37 -2.01 -20.48
CA GLY A 398 6.85 -3.00 -21.39
C GLY A 398 7.81 -4.19 -21.41
N ALA A 399 7.27 -5.40 -21.34
CA ALA A 399 8.04 -6.63 -21.49
C ALA A 399 8.82 -6.57 -22.80
N GLY A 400 10.15 -6.61 -22.70
CA GLY A 400 11.02 -6.87 -23.84
C GLY A 400 10.84 -8.32 -24.27
N ASP A 401 10.81 -8.51 -25.58
CA ASP A 401 10.69 -9.79 -26.27
C ASP A 401 11.70 -10.81 -25.76
N GLY A 402 11.19 -12.00 -25.45
CA GLY A 402 11.94 -13.23 -25.28
C GLY A 402 11.39 -14.30 -26.21
N ASP A 403 11.18 -13.95 -27.48
CA ASP A 403 11.07 -14.93 -28.56
C ASP A 403 12.48 -15.15 -29.11
N GLY A 404 13.06 -16.27 -28.72
CA GLY A 404 14.26 -16.84 -29.28
C GLY A 404 14.05 -18.33 -29.45
N ASP A 405 13.14 -18.68 -30.36
CA ASP A 405 13.10 -20.02 -30.95
C ASP A 405 14.48 -20.31 -31.56
N GLY A 406 15.08 -21.39 -31.08
CA GLY A 406 16.35 -21.93 -31.57
C GLY A 406 16.27 -23.45 -31.50
N ASP A 407 15.52 -24.03 -32.44
CA ASP A 407 15.64 -25.43 -32.82
C ASP A 407 17.11 -25.74 -33.11
N GLY A 408 17.64 -26.73 -32.41
CA GLY A 408 19.00 -27.23 -32.58
C GLY A 408 18.98 -28.73 -32.35
N ASP A 409 18.60 -29.46 -33.39
CA ASP A 409 18.84 -30.89 -33.55
C ASP A 409 20.33 -31.19 -33.28
N GLY A 410 20.58 -32.00 -32.26
CA GLY A 410 21.89 -32.52 -31.93
C GLY A 410 21.89 -34.03 -32.18
N ASP A 411 22.25 -34.41 -33.41
CA ASP A 411 22.63 -35.76 -33.78
C ASP A 411 23.75 -36.26 -32.86
N GLY A 412 23.50 -37.37 -32.18
CA GLY A 412 24.48 -38.09 -31.38
C GLY A 412 25.23 -39.09 -32.26
N ASP A 413 26.41 -38.70 -32.71
CA ASP A 413 27.44 -39.59 -33.25
C ASP A 413 28.72 -39.48 -32.39
N GLY A 414 29.25 -40.63 -31.99
CA GLY A 414 30.71 -40.81 -31.86
C GLY A 414 31.28 -41.08 -30.46
N ASP A 415 31.58 -42.37 -30.26
CA ASP A 415 32.67 -43.01 -29.48
C ASP A 415 32.74 -42.91 -27.94
#